data_AF-A0A433HHE4-F1
#
_entry.id   AF-A0A433HHE4-F1
#
_cell.length_a   1.000
_cell.length_b   1.000
_cell.length_c   1.000
_cell.angle_alpha   90.00
_cell.angle_beta   90.00
_cell.angle_gamma   90.00
#
_symmetry.space_group_name_H-M   'P 1'
#
loop_
_entity.id
_entity.type
_entity.pdbx_description
1 polymer ?
#
loop_
_entity_poly.entity_id
_entity_poly.type
_entity_poly.pdbx_seq_one_letter_code
_entity_poly.pdbx_strand_id
1 'polypeptide(L)'
;MIKKTIIAICTLFLMTIFATTLDAKALTFDKLPTRQTTKQSSVQVGEAEHGKGLVKPKKGKFHTYSLEVDNIGEDVLSAEIHMFRNEPNSMTKFSLFGCPGEKGHLSR
;
A
#
# COMPACT_ATOMS: atom_id res chain seq x y z
N MET A 1 -14.89 -12.17 -47.31
CA MET A 1 -13.85 -12.27 -46.26
C MET A 1 -13.71 -10.98 -45.45
N ILE A 2 -13.68 -9.81 -46.10
CA ILE A 2 -13.53 -8.47 -45.50
C ILE A 2 -14.50 -8.17 -44.33
N LYS A 3 -15.79 -8.52 -44.45
CA LYS A 3 -16.77 -8.33 -43.36
C LYS A 3 -16.41 -9.05 -42.06
N LYS A 4 -15.87 -10.28 -42.14
CA LYS A 4 -15.46 -11.06 -40.96
C LYS A 4 -14.23 -10.43 -40.30
N THR A 5 -13.29 -9.93 -41.10
CA THR A 5 -12.10 -9.23 -40.62
C THR A 5 -12.45 -7.91 -39.91
N ILE A 6 -13.40 -7.14 -40.45
CA ILE A 6 -13.88 -5.90 -39.83
C ILE A 6 -14.56 -6.18 -38.49
N ILE A 7 -15.44 -7.20 -38.43
CA ILE A 7 -16.10 -7.59 -37.19
C ILE A 7 -15.08 -7.99 -36.12
N ALA A 8 -14.06 -8.79 -36.49
CA ALA A 8 -13.00 -9.22 -35.58
C ALA A 8 -12.16 -8.05 -35.04
N ILE A 9 -11.82 -7.08 -35.90
CA ILE A 9 -11.09 -5.87 -35.50
C ILE A 9 -11.94 -5.03 -34.54
N CYS A 10 -13.23 -4.83 -34.85
CA CYS A 10 -14.13 -4.10 -33.97
C CYS A 10 -14.29 -4.79 -32.60
N THR A 11 -14.39 -6.12 -32.56
CA THR A 11 -14.49 -6.86 -31.28
C THR A 11 -13.21 -6.75 -30.45
N LEU A 12 -12.04 -6.81 -31.10
CA LEU A 12 -10.75 -6.63 -30.42
C LEU A 12 -10.60 -5.22 -29.84
N PHE A 13 -11.03 -4.19 -30.59
CA PHE A 13 -11.02 -2.81 -30.13
C PHE A 13 -11.97 -2.59 -28.95
N LEU A 14 -13.16 -3.18 -28.99
CA LEU A 14 -14.11 -3.16 -27.88
C LEU A 14 -13.53 -3.81 -26.61
N MET A 15 -12.84 -4.94 -26.71
CA MET A 15 -12.19 -5.56 -25.54
C MET A 15 -11.12 -4.67 -24.90
N THR A 16 -10.37 -3.88 -25.69
CA THR A 16 -9.38 -2.96 -25.13
C THR A 16 -9.99 -1.78 -24.37
N ILE A 17 -11.23 -1.38 -24.68
CA ILE A 17 -11.94 -0.29 -24.00
C ILE A 17 -12.46 -0.77 -22.63
N PHE A 18 -12.82 -2.05 -22.50
CA PHE A 18 -13.26 -2.64 -21.22
C PHE A 18 -12.11 -3.13 -20.33
N ALA A 19 -10.86 -3.07 -20.81
CA ALA A 19 -9.69 -3.26 -19.97
C ALA A 19 -9.46 -1.99 -19.13
N THR A 20 -10.39 -1.70 -18.22
CA THR A 20 -10.22 -0.64 -17.24
C THR A 20 -9.02 -0.98 -16.38
N THR A 21 -8.14 0.00 -16.18
CA THR A 21 -7.09 -0.10 -15.18
C THR A 21 -7.78 -0.26 -13.83
N LEU A 22 -7.63 -1.43 -13.21
CA LEU A 22 -7.96 -1.61 -11.80
C LEU A 22 -7.05 -0.66 -11.03
N ASP A 23 -7.53 0.55 -10.77
CA ASP A 23 -6.84 1.49 -9.90
C ASP A 23 -6.74 0.84 -8.53
N ALA A 24 -5.53 0.42 -8.18
CA ALA A 24 -5.21 0.03 -6.83
C ALA A 24 -5.38 1.27 -5.95
N LYS A 25 -6.54 1.40 -5.32
CA LYS A 25 -6.81 2.44 -4.31
C LYS A 25 -6.04 2.05 -3.05
N ALA A 26 -4.76 2.41 -3.00
CA ALA A 26 -4.02 2.39 -1.76
C ALA A 26 -4.54 3.52 -0.87
N LEU A 27 -4.69 3.26 0.43
CA LEU A 27 -4.94 4.32 1.40
C LEU A 27 -3.79 5.34 1.29
N THR A 28 -4.15 6.59 1.02
CA THR A 28 -3.23 7.72 1.03
C THR A 28 -3.66 8.68 2.13
N PHE A 29 -2.70 9.38 2.70
CA PHE A 29 -2.97 10.38 3.72
C PHE A 29 -3.22 11.72 3.05
N ASP A 30 -4.31 12.40 3.41
CA ASP A 30 -4.64 13.73 2.87
C ASP A 30 -3.54 14.77 3.20
N LYS A 31 -2.92 14.62 4.37
CA LYS A 31 -1.84 15.48 4.85
C LYS A 31 -0.82 14.66 5.64
N LEU A 32 0.45 14.98 5.45
CA LEU A 32 1.56 14.49 6.24
C LEU A 32 2.37 15.65 6.86
N PRO A 33 2.99 15.45 8.02
CA PRO A 33 2.79 14.29 8.91
C PRO A 33 1.38 14.33 9.56
N THR A 34 0.84 13.16 9.88
CA THR A 34 -0.35 13.03 10.73
C THR A 34 0.03 12.37 12.05
N ARG A 35 -0.47 12.89 13.17
CA ARG A 35 -0.09 12.46 14.52
C ARG A 35 -1.34 12.19 15.34
N GLN A 36 -1.35 11.07 16.05
CA GLN A 36 -2.31 10.76 17.10
C GLN A 36 -1.58 10.64 18.42
N THR A 37 -2.09 11.29 19.46
CA THR A 37 -1.47 11.31 20.78
C THR A 37 -2.49 10.87 21.82
N THR A 38 -2.07 9.94 22.68
CA THR A 38 -2.80 9.51 23.88
C THR A 38 -2.10 10.05 25.11
N LYS A 39 -2.53 9.67 26.32
CA LYS A 39 -1.79 10.01 27.55
C LYS A 39 -0.44 9.29 27.66
N GLN A 40 -0.27 8.18 26.95
CA GLN A 40 0.84 7.24 27.16
C GLN A 40 1.75 7.13 25.92
N SER A 41 1.24 7.50 24.74
CA SER A 41 1.97 7.35 23.49
C SER A 41 1.66 8.45 22.49
N SER A 42 2.62 8.72 21.60
CA SER A 42 2.39 9.50 20.39
C SER A 42 2.78 8.65 19.18
N VAL A 43 1.89 8.58 18.19
CA VAL A 43 2.12 7.85 16.94
C VAL A 43 2.03 8.84 15.79
N GLN A 44 3.08 8.91 14.99
CA GLN A 44 3.14 9.76 13.80
C GLN A 44 3.37 8.93 12.55
N VAL A 45 2.59 9.22 11.50
CA VAL A 45 2.89 8.78 10.13
C VAL A 45 3.42 9.97 9.36
N GLY A 46 4.62 9.83 8.80
CA GLY A 46 5.34 10.89 8.09
C GLY A 46 5.73 10.52 6.67
N GLU A 47 6.50 11.40 6.02
CA GLU A 47 7.10 11.13 4.72
C GLU A 47 8.12 9.97 4.81
N ALA A 48 8.40 9.32 3.68
CA ALA A 48 9.39 8.26 3.62
C ALA A 48 10.78 8.78 4.02
N GLU A 49 11.41 8.12 4.98
CA GLU A 49 12.80 8.40 5.33
C GLU A 49 13.78 7.90 4.27
N HIS A 50 14.95 8.51 4.25
CA HIS A 50 16.03 8.20 3.31
C HIS A 50 17.20 7.61 4.08
N GLY A 51 17.61 6.39 3.74
CA GLY A 51 18.68 5.72 4.46
C GLY A 51 19.09 4.39 3.83
N LYS A 52 20.24 3.86 4.23
CA LYS A 52 20.66 2.51 3.84
C LYS A 52 19.71 1.50 4.49
N GLY A 53 19.20 0.56 3.70
CA GLY A 53 18.30 -0.50 4.17
C GLY A 53 16.82 -0.12 4.22
N LEU A 54 16.46 1.15 3.96
CA LEU A 54 15.06 1.58 3.89
C LEU A 54 14.46 1.31 2.51
N VAL A 55 13.20 0.87 2.49
CA VAL A 55 12.43 0.69 1.26
C VAL A 55 12.15 2.06 0.65
N LYS A 56 12.48 2.24 -0.63
CA LYS A 56 12.20 3.49 -1.35
C LYS A 56 10.84 3.42 -2.04
N PRO A 57 10.04 4.51 -2.04
CA PRO A 57 8.78 4.54 -2.76
C PRO A 57 9.00 4.30 -4.26
N LYS A 58 8.07 3.60 -4.91
CA LYS A 58 8.12 3.34 -6.35
C LYS A 58 6.81 3.77 -7.00
N LYS A 59 6.91 4.81 -7.84
CA LYS A 59 5.78 5.38 -8.58
C LYS A 59 5.00 4.28 -9.32
N GLY A 60 3.69 4.26 -9.15
CA GLY A 60 2.78 3.29 -9.76
C GLY A 60 2.85 1.88 -9.17
N LYS A 61 3.61 1.65 -8.08
CA LYS A 61 3.65 0.36 -7.39
C LYS A 61 3.23 0.45 -5.93
N PHE A 62 3.95 1.24 -5.13
CA PHE A 62 3.65 1.40 -3.71
C PHE A 62 4.17 2.74 -3.18
N HIS A 63 3.43 3.28 -2.22
CA HIS A 63 3.85 4.39 -1.38
C HIS A 63 4.65 3.87 -0.19
N THR A 64 5.54 4.71 0.34
CA THR A 64 6.29 4.42 1.57
C THR A 64 6.09 5.60 2.52
N TYR A 65 5.94 5.31 3.80
CA TYR A 65 5.77 6.29 4.88
C TYR A 65 6.68 5.90 6.05
N SER A 66 7.09 6.88 6.84
CA SER A 66 7.69 6.64 8.15
C SER A 66 6.61 6.42 9.21
N LEU A 67 6.91 5.61 10.21
CA LEU A 67 6.09 5.41 11.40
C LEU A 67 6.97 5.65 12.63
N GLU A 68 6.68 6.73 13.35
CA GLU A 68 7.34 7.09 14.61
C GLU A 68 6.39 6.76 15.77
N VAL A 69 6.91 6.07 16.79
CA VAL A 69 6.16 5.67 17.99
C VAL A 69 6.95 6.13 19.21
N ASP A 70 6.46 7.20 19.82
CA ASP A 70 7.04 7.79 21.01
C ASP A 70 6.33 7.28 22.26
N ASN A 71 7.10 6.79 23.23
CA ASN A 71 6.62 6.60 24.58
C ASN A 71 6.68 7.94 25.32
N ILE A 72 5.53 8.45 25.75
CA ILE A 72 5.40 9.71 26.50
C ILE A 72 4.81 9.51 27.91
N GLY A 73 4.52 8.26 28.28
CA GLY A 73 4.00 7.89 29.59
C GLY A 73 5.06 7.27 30.48
N GLU A 74 4.77 7.18 31.77
CA GLU A 74 5.73 6.66 32.76
C GLU A 74 5.83 5.13 32.77
N ASP A 75 4.78 4.40 32.35
CA ASP A 75 4.64 2.94 32.56
C ASP A 75 4.52 2.10 31.27
N VAL A 76 4.95 2.61 30.11
CA VAL A 76 4.91 1.81 28.86
C VAL A 76 6.23 1.07 28.65
N LEU A 77 6.19 -0.26 28.79
CA LEU A 77 7.37 -1.12 28.65
C LEU A 77 7.59 -1.66 27.23
N SER A 78 6.55 -1.69 26.41
CA SER A 78 6.60 -2.25 25.05
C SER A 78 5.47 -1.73 24.17
N ALA A 79 5.70 -1.67 22.86
CA ALA A 79 4.68 -1.38 21.85
C ALA A 79 4.62 -2.52 20.84
N GLU A 80 3.40 -2.98 20.53
CA GLU A 80 3.14 -3.92 19.43
C GLU A 80 2.47 -3.16 18.28
N ILE A 81 2.99 -3.35 17.07
CA ILE A 81 2.51 -2.66 15.87
C ILE A 81 1.81 -3.67 14.96
N HIS A 82 0.50 -3.50 14.78
CA HIS A 82 -0.27 -4.26 13.80
C HIS A 82 -0.54 -3.40 12.57
N MET A 83 -0.11 -3.88 11.41
CA MET A 83 -0.37 -3.24 10.12
C MET A 83 -1.34 -4.10 9.31
N PHE A 84 -2.32 -3.46 8.68
CA PHE A 84 -3.35 -4.12 7.88
C PHE A 84 -3.42 -3.49 6.48
N ARG A 85 -3.73 -4.32 5.47
CA ARG A 85 -4.03 -3.82 4.13
C ARG A 85 -5.45 -3.28 4.11
N ASN A 86 -5.62 -2.03 3.67
CA ASN A 86 -6.94 -1.44 3.45
C ASN A 86 -7.48 -1.85 2.07
N GLU A 87 -7.95 -3.09 1.95
CA GLU A 87 -8.58 -3.61 0.72
C GLU A 87 -10.11 -3.73 0.90
N PRO A 88 -10.93 -3.01 0.13
CA PRO A 88 -12.39 -3.12 0.21
C PRO A 88 -12.86 -4.55 -0.02
N ASN A 89 -13.81 -5.03 0.80
CA ASN A 89 -14.40 -6.37 0.68
C ASN A 89 -13.40 -7.54 0.77
N SER A 90 -12.22 -7.33 1.34
CA SER A 90 -11.21 -8.37 1.57
C SER A 90 -11.28 -8.84 3.02
N MET A 91 -11.03 -10.13 3.27
CA MET A 91 -10.76 -10.59 4.62
C MET A 91 -9.51 -9.89 5.15
N THR A 92 -9.52 -9.47 6.42
CA THR A 92 -8.36 -8.83 7.06
C THR A 92 -7.12 -9.72 6.91
N LYS A 93 -6.13 -9.24 6.16
CA LYS A 93 -4.81 -9.88 6.03
C LYS A 93 -3.82 -9.09 6.86
N PHE A 94 -3.20 -9.74 7.84
CA PHE A 94 -2.10 -9.18 8.63
C PHE A 94 -0.86 -8.97 7.74
N SER A 95 -0.13 -7.87 7.97
CA SER A 95 1.07 -7.43 7.21
C SER A 95 2.12 -8.54 7.06
N LEU A 96 2.73 -8.79 5.89
CA LEU A 96 3.68 -7.93 5.14
C LEU A 96 4.91 -7.45 5.93
N PHE A 97 5.23 -8.05 7.08
CA PHE A 97 6.66 -8.10 7.44
C PHE A 97 7.34 -8.87 6.31
N GLY A 98 8.12 -8.18 5.47
CA GLY A 98 9.00 -8.89 4.56
C GLY A 98 9.91 -9.75 5.42
N CYS A 99 9.77 -11.08 5.35
CA CYS A 99 10.73 -11.98 5.98
C CYS A 99 12.12 -11.51 5.55
N PRO A 100 13.06 -11.25 6.49
CA PRO A 100 14.41 -10.88 6.11
C PRO A 100 15.01 -12.03 5.29
N GLY A 101 15.07 -11.85 3.96
CA GLY A 101 15.56 -12.86 3.01
C GLY A 101 14.56 -13.36 1.96
N GLU A 102 13.24 -13.11 2.09
CA GLU A 102 12.29 -13.49 1.04
C GLU A 102 12.21 -12.43 -0.06
N LYS A 103 12.63 -12.79 -1.28
CA LYS A 103 12.20 -12.08 -2.49
C LYS A 103 10.71 -12.35 -2.65
N GLY A 104 9.88 -11.46 -2.12
CA GLY A 104 8.42 -11.59 -2.12
C GLY A 104 7.89 -12.04 -3.48
N HIS A 105 7.42 -13.29 -3.53
CA HIS A 105 6.66 -13.80 -4.65
C HIS A 105 5.24 -13.26 -4.48
N LEU A 106 4.89 -12.24 -5.26
CA LEU A 106 3.50 -11.84 -5.42
C LEU A 106 2.80 -12.99 -6.14
N SER A 107 1.94 -13.72 -5.43
CA SER A 107 1.03 -14.67 -6.08
C SER A 107 0.20 -13.94 -7.12
N ARG A 108 0.19 -14.50 -8.34
CA ARG A 108 -0.62 -14.07 -9.48
C ARG A 108 -2.10 -14.10 -9.17
#